data_AF-A0A7C3WSZ1-F1
#
_entry.id   AF-A0A7C3WSZ1-F1
#
_cell.length_a   1.000
_cell.length_b   1.000
_cell.length_c   1.000
_cell.angle_alpha   90.00
_cell.angle_beta   90.00
_cell.angle_gamma   90.00
#
_symmetry.space_group_name_H-M   'P 1'
#
loop_
_entity.id
_entity.type
_entity.pdbx_description
1 polymer ?
#
loop_
_entity_poly.entity_id
_entity_poly.type
_entity_poly.pdbx_seq_one_letter_code
_entity_poly.pdbx_strand_id
1 'polypeptide(L)'
;MGYSRSPTLWEERCAKCWRCTFECPLGYALPEAFGKPVKVEVELVRAGTPLLVSVGGLDTEYAEKLSERLGAGLAVVKGLDARYTRGGPLDRSSLERAKRKLAASTRVYALSPEAAHALGLEFLPLHFPKLGLRVDYEGVVHVPCLLRSAEARIAESLRGAGARVTGVDRDSCLRVRPRERVLYLCPRARRLGLPSVYDLVTGAR
;
A
#
# COMPACT_ATOMS: atom_id res chain seq x y z
N MET A 1 9.47 25.02 15.76
CA MET A 1 10.75 24.38 16.16
C MET A 1 10.83 23.03 15.46
N GLY A 2 11.88 22.78 14.67
CA GLY A 2 11.94 21.64 13.73
C GLY A 2 12.75 20.44 14.24
N TYR A 3 12.38 19.24 13.79
CA TYR A 3 12.98 17.94 14.15
C TYR A 3 14.48 17.78 13.77
N SER A 4 15.04 18.68 12.97
CA SER A 4 16.48 18.66 12.60
C SER A 4 17.43 18.93 13.78
N ARG A 5 16.92 19.48 14.89
CA ARG A 5 17.71 19.79 16.10
C ARG A 5 17.51 18.80 17.25
N SER A 6 16.64 17.79 17.09
CA SER A 6 16.37 16.79 18.14
C SER A 6 16.16 15.40 17.52
N PRO A 7 17.26 14.65 17.31
CA PRO A 7 17.25 13.33 16.68
C PRO A 7 16.38 12.30 17.42
N THR A 8 16.35 12.34 18.75
CA THR A 8 15.51 11.48 19.60
C THR A 8 14.03 11.74 19.41
N LEU A 9 13.61 13.01 19.31
CA LEU A 9 12.20 13.36 19.04
C LEU A 9 11.78 12.91 17.62
N TRP A 10 12.72 12.99 16.67
CA TRP A 10 12.55 12.43 15.33
C TRP A 10 12.42 10.90 15.39
N GLU A 11 13.29 10.16 16.08
CA GLU A 11 13.18 8.70 16.23
C GLU A 11 11.87 8.27 16.89
N GLU A 12 11.50 8.94 17.98
CA GLU A 12 10.32 8.63 18.78
C GLU A 12 8.99 9.05 18.16
N ARG A 13 8.96 10.02 17.23
CA ARG A 13 7.69 10.54 16.68
C ARG A 13 7.61 10.56 15.16
N CYS A 14 8.74 10.63 14.46
CA CYS A 14 8.83 10.92 13.03
C CYS A 14 9.49 9.80 12.19
N ALA A 15 10.53 9.10 12.69
CA ALA A 15 11.10 7.89 12.11
C ALA A 15 10.10 6.73 12.09
N LYS A 16 9.04 6.85 12.90
CA LYS A 16 7.83 6.02 12.91
C LYS A 16 7.16 5.89 11.54
N CYS A 17 7.47 6.80 10.62
CA CYS A 17 6.97 6.83 9.26
C CYS A 17 7.80 7.81 8.41
N TRP A 18 8.55 7.33 7.42
CA TRP A 18 9.04 8.13 6.28
C TRP A 18 7.88 8.69 5.40
N ARG A 19 6.69 8.85 6.00
CA ARG A 19 5.36 8.74 5.40
C ARG A 19 4.58 10.06 5.42
N CYS A 20 5.18 11.16 5.87
CA CYS A 20 4.44 12.41 6.08
C CYS A 20 5.02 13.64 5.42
N THR A 21 6.04 13.65 4.57
CA THR A 21 6.59 14.96 4.18
C THR A 21 5.93 15.72 3.06
N PHE A 22 4.90 15.16 2.44
CA PHE A 22 3.95 15.95 1.66
C PHE A 22 2.61 16.16 2.39
N GLU A 23 2.34 15.44 3.48
CA GLU A 23 1.08 15.52 4.27
C GLU A 23 1.34 15.65 5.79
N CYS A 24 2.46 16.25 6.18
CA CYS A 24 2.79 16.44 7.58
C CYS A 24 1.85 17.51 8.09
N PRO A 25 1.11 17.32 9.19
CA PRO A 25 0.34 18.40 9.79
C PRO A 25 1.22 19.59 10.22
N LEU A 26 2.55 19.45 10.16
CA LEU A 26 3.55 20.48 10.40
C LEU A 26 4.18 21.07 9.13
N GLY A 27 3.75 20.68 7.92
CA GLY A 27 4.15 21.31 6.65
C GLY A 27 5.63 21.19 6.25
N TYR A 28 6.41 20.30 6.86
CA TYR A 28 7.84 20.16 6.56
C TYR A 28 8.09 19.24 5.36
N ALA A 29 8.77 19.74 4.34
CA ALA A 29 9.40 18.90 3.32
C ALA A 29 10.46 18.00 3.99
N LEU A 30 10.48 16.71 3.63
CA LEU A 30 11.61 15.83 3.96
C LEU A 30 12.76 16.43 3.16
N PRO A 31 13.95 16.60 3.74
CA PRO A 31 15.07 17.03 2.94
C PRO A 31 15.26 15.99 1.84
N GLU A 32 15.10 16.44 0.60
CA GLU A 32 15.54 15.74 -0.62
C GLU A 32 17.02 15.30 -0.51
N ALA A 33 17.73 15.85 0.47
CA ALA A 33 19.10 15.59 0.88
C ALA A 33 19.35 14.25 1.62
N PHE A 34 18.35 13.51 2.11
CA PHE A 34 18.60 12.27 2.86
C PHE A 34 18.39 11.01 2.00
N GLY A 35 19.49 10.54 1.40
CA GLY A 35 19.58 9.26 0.71
C GLY A 35 19.71 9.39 -0.82
N LYS A 36 20.33 8.39 -1.45
CA LYS A 36 20.44 8.34 -2.91
C LYS A 36 19.06 8.13 -3.54
N PRO A 37 18.73 8.79 -4.67
CA PRO A 37 17.48 8.56 -5.38
C PRO A 37 17.25 7.07 -5.66
N VAL A 38 16.04 6.61 -5.34
CA VAL A 38 15.63 5.21 -5.54
C VAL A 38 15.05 5.06 -6.94
N LYS A 39 15.66 4.20 -7.76
CA LYS A 39 15.15 3.88 -9.09
C LYS A 39 13.98 2.90 -8.99
N VAL A 40 12.96 3.16 -9.79
CA VAL A 40 11.77 2.31 -9.94
C VAL A 40 11.83 1.61 -11.28
N GLU A 41 11.56 0.30 -11.28
CA GLU A 41 11.49 -0.50 -12.50
C GLU A 41 10.21 -1.32 -12.49
N VAL A 42 9.57 -1.45 -13.65
CA VAL A 42 8.34 -2.22 -13.82
C VAL A 42 8.64 -3.42 -14.73
N GLU A 43 8.39 -4.60 -14.20
CA GLU A 43 8.45 -5.87 -14.92
C GLU A 43 7.03 -6.37 -15.14
N LEU A 44 6.65 -6.64 -16.40
CA LEU A 44 5.36 -7.26 -16.71
C LEU A 44 5.55 -8.77 -16.66
N VAL A 45 4.97 -9.40 -15.63
CA VAL A 45 5.09 -10.85 -15.40
C VAL A 45 4.03 -11.61 -16.18
N ARG A 46 2.81 -11.07 -16.22
CA ARG A 46 1.68 -11.66 -16.93
C ARG A 46 0.86 -10.55 -17.59
N ALA A 47 0.63 -10.66 -18.90
CA ALA A 47 -0.29 -9.76 -19.60
C ALA A 47 -1.75 -10.08 -19.22
N GLY A 48 -2.60 -9.05 -19.11
CA GLY A 48 -4.02 -9.22 -18.80
C GLY A 48 -4.67 -7.93 -18.32
N THR A 49 -6.01 -7.92 -18.28
CA THR A 49 -6.80 -6.80 -17.76
C THR A 49 -7.90 -7.33 -16.82
N PRO A 50 -8.03 -6.81 -15.59
CA PRO A 50 -7.22 -5.73 -15.00
C PRO A 50 -5.77 -6.15 -14.77
N LEU A 51 -4.86 -5.18 -14.68
CA LEU A 51 -3.46 -5.39 -14.34
C LEU A 51 -3.28 -5.16 -12.84
N LEU A 52 -2.85 -6.19 -12.12
CA LEU A 52 -2.47 -6.10 -10.72
C LEU A 52 -1.02 -5.63 -10.60
N VAL A 53 -0.76 -4.64 -9.75
CA VAL A 53 0.57 -4.06 -9.53
C VAL A 53 1.05 -4.39 -8.13
N SER A 54 2.10 -5.20 -8.08
CA SER A 54 2.80 -5.60 -6.86
C SER A 54 4.09 -4.82 -6.69
N VAL A 55 4.56 -4.71 -5.45
CA VAL A 55 5.90 -4.23 -5.10
C VAL A 55 6.79 -5.44 -4.84
N GLY A 56 7.89 -5.52 -5.60
CA GLY A 56 8.87 -6.59 -5.48
C GLY A 56 9.44 -6.68 -4.07
N GLY A 57 9.39 -7.88 -3.49
CA GLY A 57 9.84 -8.10 -2.11
C GLY A 57 8.89 -7.51 -1.07
N LEU A 58 7.63 -7.25 -1.40
CA LEU A 58 6.57 -6.84 -0.46
C LEU A 58 5.36 -7.76 -0.50
N ASP A 59 4.70 -7.84 -1.66
CA ASP A 59 3.34 -8.39 -1.81
C ASP A 59 3.20 -9.31 -3.04
N THR A 60 4.32 -9.73 -3.65
CA THR A 60 4.36 -10.54 -4.87
C THR A 60 3.57 -11.85 -4.74
N GLU A 61 3.71 -12.59 -3.64
CA GLU A 61 2.99 -13.85 -3.44
C GLU A 61 1.46 -13.66 -3.40
N TYR A 62 0.98 -12.56 -2.78
CA TYR A 62 -0.45 -12.24 -2.82
C TYR A 62 -0.89 -11.85 -4.22
N ALA A 63 -0.04 -11.14 -4.95
CA ALA A 63 -0.30 -10.69 -6.31
C ALA A 63 -0.43 -11.85 -7.30
N GLU A 64 0.44 -12.84 -7.22
CA GLU A 64 0.38 -14.06 -8.03
C GLU A 64 -0.92 -14.81 -7.78
N LYS A 65 -1.21 -15.12 -6.51
CA LYS A 65 -2.45 -15.82 -6.12
C LYS A 65 -3.71 -15.11 -6.57
N LEU A 66 -3.76 -13.78 -6.40
CA LEU A 66 -4.92 -12.98 -6.82
C LEU A 66 -5.00 -12.82 -8.34
N SER A 67 -3.87 -12.69 -9.03
CA SER A 67 -3.81 -12.61 -10.49
C SER A 67 -4.36 -13.90 -11.10
N GLU A 68 -3.94 -15.06 -10.61
CA GLU A 68 -4.45 -16.36 -11.05
C GLU A 68 -5.95 -16.48 -10.80
N ARG A 69 -6.38 -16.18 -9.58
CA ARG A 69 -7.80 -16.27 -9.20
C ARG A 69 -8.71 -15.38 -10.05
N LEU A 70 -8.25 -14.18 -10.39
CA LEU A 70 -9.04 -13.20 -11.13
C LEU A 70 -8.87 -13.31 -12.65
N GLY A 71 -7.99 -14.19 -13.15
CA GLY A 71 -7.57 -14.16 -14.56
C GLY A 71 -6.94 -12.82 -14.96
N ALA A 72 -6.35 -12.10 -14.00
CA ALA A 72 -5.84 -10.74 -14.17
C ALA A 72 -4.37 -10.75 -14.62
N GLY A 73 -3.94 -9.65 -15.25
CA GLY A 73 -2.51 -9.41 -15.50
C GLY A 73 -1.74 -9.17 -14.20
N LEU A 74 -0.42 -9.28 -14.25
CA LEU A 74 0.47 -9.00 -13.13
C LEU A 74 1.72 -8.22 -13.59
N ALA A 75 1.98 -7.10 -12.93
CA ALA A 75 3.24 -6.38 -12.99
C ALA A 75 3.89 -6.31 -11.59
N VAL A 76 5.21 -6.39 -11.58
CA VAL A 76 6.05 -6.25 -10.38
C VAL A 76 6.85 -4.97 -10.50
N VAL A 77 6.76 -4.13 -9.46
CA VAL A 77 7.48 -2.87 -9.37
C VAL A 77 8.62 -3.01 -8.36
N LYS A 78 9.85 -2.94 -8.86
CA LYS A 78 11.08 -3.00 -8.05
C LYS A 78 11.45 -1.61 -7.54
N GLY A 79 12.15 -1.58 -6.40
CA GLY A 79 12.67 -0.35 -5.79
C GLY A 79 11.70 0.38 -4.85
N LEU A 80 10.38 0.23 -4.98
CA LEU A 80 9.44 0.94 -4.11
C LEU A 80 9.57 0.53 -2.62
N ASP A 81 9.76 -0.75 -2.31
CA ASP A 81 9.98 -1.18 -0.91
C ASP A 81 11.19 -0.47 -0.29
N ALA A 82 12.26 -0.26 -1.05
CA ALA A 82 13.45 0.44 -0.58
C ALA A 82 13.16 1.89 -0.19
N ARG A 83 12.34 2.62 -0.97
CA ARG A 83 11.92 3.98 -0.62
C ARG A 83 11.20 4.01 0.74
N TYR A 84 10.28 3.08 0.97
CA TYR A 84 9.49 3.10 2.18
C TYR A 84 10.23 2.50 3.39
N THR A 85 11.23 1.66 3.17
CA THR A 85 12.03 1.03 4.24
C THR A 85 13.27 1.86 4.59
N ARG A 86 14.06 2.26 3.60
CA ARG A 86 15.34 2.97 3.77
C ARG A 86 15.25 4.47 3.51
N GLY A 87 14.19 4.91 2.83
CA GLY A 87 14.00 6.31 2.50
C GLY A 87 14.58 6.77 1.17
N GLY A 88 14.52 8.09 0.95
CA GLY A 88 15.04 8.78 -0.23
C GLY A 88 13.97 9.12 -1.29
N PRO A 89 14.24 10.13 -2.13
CA PRO A 89 13.33 10.48 -3.23
C PRO A 89 13.28 9.35 -4.27
N LEU A 90 12.16 9.23 -4.99
CA LEU A 90 12.15 8.42 -6.21
C LEU A 90 12.88 9.18 -7.30
N ASP A 91 13.71 8.46 -8.06
CA ASP A 91 14.25 9.02 -9.29
C ASP A 91 13.11 9.36 -10.25
N ARG A 92 12.94 10.64 -10.55
CA ARG A 92 11.83 11.17 -11.36
C ARG A 92 11.75 10.51 -12.73
N SER A 93 12.89 10.30 -13.38
CA SER A 93 12.94 9.70 -14.73
C SER A 93 12.42 8.27 -14.73
N SER A 94 12.81 7.48 -13.72
CA SER A 94 12.40 6.09 -13.55
C SER A 94 10.91 5.99 -13.18
N LEU A 95 10.42 6.88 -12.32
CA LEU A 95 9.02 6.94 -11.92
C LEU A 95 8.10 7.26 -13.12
N GLU A 96 8.46 8.27 -13.92
CA GLU A 96 7.65 8.63 -15.10
C GLU A 96 7.69 7.55 -16.20
N ARG A 97 8.78 6.80 -16.33
CA ARG A 97 8.81 5.61 -17.19
C ARG A 97 7.91 4.50 -16.66
N ALA A 98 7.95 4.24 -15.34
CA ALA A 98 7.11 3.25 -14.69
C ALA A 98 5.61 3.55 -14.89
N LYS A 99 5.19 4.79 -14.63
CA LYS A 99 3.82 5.25 -14.84
C LYS A 99 3.37 5.08 -16.29
N ARG A 100 4.19 5.52 -17.26
CA ARG A 100 3.88 5.36 -18.70
C ARG A 100 3.71 3.90 -19.10
N LYS A 101 4.57 2.99 -18.60
CA LYS A 101 4.46 1.56 -18.89
C LYS A 101 3.16 0.96 -18.33
N LEU A 102 2.73 1.38 -17.15
CA LEU A 102 1.49 0.91 -16.52
C LEU A 102 0.24 1.52 -17.18
N ALA A 103 0.31 2.78 -17.63
CA ALA A 103 -0.80 3.47 -18.30
C ALA A 103 -1.26 2.81 -19.61
N ALA A 104 -0.44 1.92 -20.19
CA ALA A 104 -0.83 1.13 -21.37
C ALA A 104 -1.98 0.14 -21.09
N SER A 105 -2.28 -0.18 -19.83
CA SER A 105 -3.37 -1.06 -19.43
C SER A 105 -4.62 -0.28 -19.03
N THR A 106 -5.80 -0.74 -19.46
CA THR A 106 -7.08 -0.03 -19.27
C THR A 106 -7.51 0.07 -17.81
N ARG A 107 -7.18 -0.93 -16.98
CA ARG A 107 -7.48 -0.95 -15.54
C ARG A 107 -6.27 -1.46 -14.80
N VAL A 108 -5.76 -0.68 -13.84
CA VAL A 108 -4.53 -0.98 -13.11
C VAL A 108 -4.79 -0.78 -11.62
N TYR A 109 -4.54 -1.80 -10.81
CA TYR A 109 -4.79 -1.77 -9.37
C TYR A 109 -3.53 -2.07 -8.57
N ALA A 110 -3.23 -1.22 -7.61
CA ALA A 110 -2.12 -1.42 -6.67
C ALA A 110 -2.53 -2.35 -5.51
N LEU A 111 -1.67 -3.32 -5.20
CA LEU A 111 -1.87 -4.24 -4.08
C LEU A 111 -1.30 -3.74 -2.76
N SER A 112 -0.50 -2.69 -2.78
CA SER A 112 0.01 -2.07 -1.56
C SER A 112 -0.32 -0.58 -1.52
N PRO A 113 -0.49 -0.03 -0.30
CA PRO A 113 -0.56 1.41 -0.10
C PRO A 113 0.65 2.14 -0.73
N GLU A 114 1.83 1.52 -0.69
CA GLU A 114 3.06 2.01 -1.29
C GLU A 114 2.95 2.18 -2.81
N ALA A 115 2.47 1.16 -3.52
CA ALA A 115 2.26 1.26 -4.97
C ALA A 115 1.16 2.27 -5.31
N ALA A 116 0.04 2.25 -4.57
CA ALA A 116 -1.07 3.17 -4.79
C ALA A 116 -0.61 4.63 -4.68
N HIS A 117 0.09 4.97 -3.60
CA HIS A 117 0.61 6.31 -3.36
C HIS A 117 1.73 6.70 -4.32
N ALA A 118 2.77 5.87 -4.48
CA ALA A 118 3.95 6.25 -5.26
C ALA A 118 3.65 6.39 -6.76
N LEU A 119 2.79 5.52 -7.30
CA LEU A 119 2.48 5.45 -8.72
C LEU A 119 1.20 6.21 -9.09
N GLY A 120 0.38 6.61 -8.10
CA GLY A 120 -0.92 7.25 -8.33
C GLY A 120 -1.96 6.28 -8.87
N LEU A 121 -1.95 5.03 -8.40
CA LEU A 121 -2.85 3.97 -8.84
C LEU A 121 -4.00 3.79 -7.86
N GLU A 122 -5.14 3.30 -8.34
CA GLU A 122 -6.23 2.91 -7.45
C GLU A 122 -5.82 1.69 -6.60
N PHE A 123 -6.15 1.74 -5.31
CA PHE A 123 -5.83 0.67 -4.38
C PHE A 123 -6.85 -0.47 -4.50
N LEU A 124 -6.37 -1.71 -4.70
CA LEU A 124 -7.21 -2.87 -5.04
C LEU A 124 -8.41 -3.08 -4.08
N PRO A 125 -8.26 -2.97 -2.74
CA PRO A 125 -9.39 -3.05 -1.80
C PRO A 125 -10.57 -2.11 -2.06
N LEU A 126 -10.41 -1.01 -2.79
CA LEU A 126 -11.52 -0.14 -3.23
C LEU A 126 -12.43 -0.79 -4.28
N HIS A 127 -12.00 -1.89 -4.89
CA HIS A 127 -12.68 -2.54 -6.00
C HIS A 127 -13.09 -3.97 -5.70
N PHE A 128 -12.90 -4.46 -4.48
CA PHE A 128 -13.23 -5.84 -4.11
C PHE A 128 -14.65 -6.27 -4.51
N PRO A 129 -15.73 -5.52 -4.19
CA PRO A 129 -17.08 -5.89 -4.60
C PRO A 129 -17.22 -6.00 -6.12
N LYS A 130 -16.64 -5.03 -6.86
CA LYS A 130 -16.70 -4.97 -8.32
C LYS A 130 -15.93 -6.10 -9.00
N LEU A 131 -14.91 -6.64 -8.31
CA LEU A 131 -14.09 -7.75 -8.78
C LEU A 131 -14.62 -9.11 -8.31
N GLY A 132 -15.79 -9.15 -7.66
CA GLY A 132 -16.35 -10.41 -7.12
C GLY A 132 -15.50 -11.01 -5.99
N LEU A 133 -14.68 -10.20 -5.33
CA LEU A 133 -13.90 -10.63 -4.16
C LEU A 133 -14.74 -10.50 -2.90
N ARG A 134 -14.67 -11.51 -2.04
CA ARG A 134 -15.32 -11.53 -0.73
C ARG A 134 -14.30 -11.51 0.40
N VAL A 135 -14.67 -10.88 1.51
CA VAL A 135 -13.85 -10.81 2.73
C VAL A 135 -14.72 -11.25 3.89
N ASP A 136 -14.41 -12.43 4.45
CA ASP A 136 -15.05 -12.91 5.67
C ASP A 136 -14.28 -12.38 6.89
N TYR A 137 -14.80 -11.29 7.47
CA TYR A 137 -14.18 -10.62 8.61
C TYR A 137 -15.21 -9.81 9.38
N GLU A 138 -15.13 -9.85 10.71
CA GLU A 138 -15.85 -8.94 11.61
C GLU A 138 -14.85 -8.29 12.57
N GLY A 139 -14.81 -6.96 12.59
CA GLY A 139 -13.92 -6.23 13.49
C GLY A 139 -13.41 -4.88 12.95
N VAL A 140 -12.33 -4.41 13.58
CA VAL A 140 -11.69 -3.13 13.27
C VAL A 140 -10.69 -3.30 12.13
N VAL A 141 -10.71 -2.38 11.17
CA VAL A 141 -9.75 -2.36 10.05
C VAL A 141 -8.75 -1.24 10.27
N HIS A 142 -7.45 -1.53 10.13
CA HIS A 142 -6.44 -0.49 10.08
C HIS A 142 -6.27 0.01 8.65
N VAL A 143 -6.56 1.30 8.44
CA VAL A 143 -6.33 1.97 7.16
C VAL A 143 -4.96 2.63 7.17
N PRO A 144 -4.02 2.17 6.31
CA PRO A 144 -2.69 2.75 6.18
C PRO A 144 -2.78 4.27 5.94
N CYS A 145 -2.00 5.11 6.63
CA CYS A 145 -2.10 6.56 6.48
C CYS A 145 -1.88 7.09 5.04
N LEU A 146 -1.16 6.34 4.18
CA LEU A 146 -1.04 6.63 2.73
C LEU A 146 -2.38 6.59 1.99
N LEU A 147 -3.42 6.05 2.62
CA LEU A 147 -4.76 5.85 2.09
C LEU A 147 -5.82 6.56 2.94
N ARG A 148 -5.42 7.48 3.83
CA ARG A 148 -6.32 8.14 4.78
C ARG A 148 -7.43 8.92 4.08
N SER A 149 -7.11 9.58 2.95
CA SER A 149 -8.10 10.28 2.12
C SER A 149 -9.15 9.35 1.50
N ALA A 150 -8.85 8.05 1.39
CA ALA A 150 -9.74 7.04 0.84
C ALA A 150 -10.43 6.18 1.93
N GLU A 151 -10.25 6.49 3.21
CA GLU A 151 -10.68 5.66 4.34
C GLU A 151 -12.16 5.24 4.26
N ALA A 152 -13.07 6.21 4.09
CA ALA A 152 -14.51 5.95 4.05
C ALA A 152 -14.87 5.01 2.89
N ARG A 153 -14.29 5.25 1.71
CA ARG A 153 -14.51 4.43 0.50
C ARG A 153 -13.95 3.01 0.67
N ILE A 154 -12.81 2.86 1.35
CA ILE A 154 -12.23 1.55 1.66
C ILE A 154 -13.16 0.77 2.58
N ALA A 155 -13.61 1.39 3.68
CA ALA A 155 -14.52 0.74 4.62
C ALA A 155 -15.84 0.32 3.95
N GLU A 156 -16.40 1.18 3.09
CA GLU A 156 -17.59 0.87 2.30
C GLU A 156 -17.35 -0.28 1.32
N SER A 157 -16.24 -0.27 0.59
CA SER A 157 -15.87 -1.35 -0.32
C SER A 157 -15.72 -2.69 0.40
N LEU A 158 -15.08 -2.71 1.58
CA LEU A 158 -14.96 -3.93 2.39
C LEU A 158 -16.33 -4.45 2.86
N ARG A 159 -17.24 -3.55 3.26
CA ARG A 159 -18.63 -3.92 3.59
C ARG A 159 -19.36 -4.50 2.39
N GLY A 160 -19.22 -3.89 1.21
CA GLY A 160 -19.77 -4.42 -0.04
C GLY A 160 -19.20 -5.79 -0.43
N ALA A 161 -18.00 -6.12 0.05
CA ALA A 161 -17.34 -7.42 -0.13
C ALA A 161 -17.72 -8.44 0.96
N GLY A 162 -18.60 -8.08 1.90
CA GLY A 162 -19.11 -8.97 2.95
C GLY A 162 -18.49 -8.78 4.34
N ALA A 163 -17.51 -7.89 4.51
CA ALA A 163 -16.90 -7.67 5.82
C ALA A 163 -17.81 -6.82 6.74
N ARG A 164 -17.87 -7.18 8.02
CA ARG A 164 -18.53 -6.39 9.08
C ARG A 164 -17.52 -5.49 9.78
N VAL A 165 -17.28 -4.32 9.19
CA VAL A 165 -16.34 -3.33 9.74
C VAL A 165 -16.98 -2.59 10.93
N THR A 166 -16.51 -2.88 12.14
CA THR A 166 -17.01 -2.29 13.41
C THR A 166 -16.29 -1.00 13.81
N GLY A 167 -15.14 -0.72 13.20
CA GLY A 167 -14.38 0.50 13.43
C GLY A 167 -13.18 0.62 12.48
N VAL A 168 -12.53 1.79 12.51
CA VAL A 168 -11.30 2.05 11.77
C VAL A 168 -10.20 2.49 12.73
N ASP A 169 -9.07 1.77 12.72
CA ASP A 169 -7.88 2.15 13.47
C ASP A 169 -6.97 3.02 12.60
N ARG A 170 -6.79 4.27 13.04
CA ARG A 170 -5.94 5.29 12.39
C ARG A 170 -4.58 5.45 13.06
N ASP A 171 -4.45 4.92 14.27
CA ASP A 171 -3.35 5.25 15.18
C ASP A 171 -2.33 4.12 15.27
N SER A 172 -2.72 2.88 14.97
CA SER A 172 -1.74 1.82 14.80
C SER A 172 -0.92 2.05 13.54
N CYS A 173 0.36 1.74 13.63
CA CYS A 173 1.24 1.59 12.49
C CYS A 173 1.96 0.28 12.71
N LEU A 174 2.03 -0.56 11.68
CA LEU A 174 2.72 -1.86 11.71
C LEU A 174 4.16 -1.76 12.22
N ARG A 175 4.80 -0.59 12.09
CA ARG A 175 6.18 -0.34 12.53
C ARG A 175 6.34 0.10 13.99
N VAL A 176 5.25 0.40 14.68
CA VAL A 176 5.33 1.10 15.98
C VAL A 176 4.60 0.33 17.06
N ARG A 177 3.31 0.07 16.85
CA ARG A 177 2.44 -0.53 17.86
C ARG A 177 1.33 -1.30 17.16
N PRO A 178 1.65 -2.45 16.55
CA PRO A 178 0.64 -3.30 15.96
C PRO A 178 -0.36 -3.77 17.02
N ARG A 179 -1.58 -4.07 16.58
CA ARG A 179 -2.66 -4.61 17.39
C ARG A 179 -3.11 -5.92 16.76
N GLU A 180 -3.16 -6.98 17.56
CA GLU A 180 -3.40 -8.35 17.07
C GLU A 180 -4.82 -8.55 16.51
N ARG A 181 -5.81 -7.80 17.00
CA ARG A 181 -7.24 -7.94 16.62
C ARG A 181 -7.70 -6.95 15.55
N VAL A 182 -6.79 -6.50 14.70
CA VAL A 182 -7.07 -5.52 13.65
C VAL A 182 -6.73 -6.10 12.29
N LEU A 183 -7.62 -5.93 11.31
CA LEU A 183 -7.35 -6.32 9.93
C LEU A 183 -6.51 -5.24 9.24
N TYR A 184 -5.32 -5.61 8.77
CA TYR A 184 -4.42 -4.70 8.09
C TYR A 184 -4.61 -4.75 6.57
N LEU A 185 -4.69 -3.58 5.93
CA LEU A 185 -4.69 -3.47 4.46
C LEU A 185 -3.27 -3.42 3.86
N CYS A 186 -2.24 -3.37 4.69
CA CYS A 186 -0.85 -3.37 4.23
C CYS A 186 -0.32 -4.82 4.21
N PRO A 187 0.19 -5.31 3.06
CA PRO A 187 0.75 -6.66 2.95
C PRO A 187 1.89 -6.98 3.93
N ARG A 188 2.55 -5.95 4.48
CA ARG A 188 3.60 -6.12 5.51
C ARG A 188 3.11 -6.79 6.78
N ALA A 189 1.81 -6.72 7.09
CA ALA A 189 1.23 -7.27 8.30
C ALA A 189 1.56 -8.76 8.47
N ARG A 190 1.54 -9.52 7.37
CA ARG A 190 1.86 -10.95 7.35
C ARG A 190 3.26 -11.26 7.90
N ARG A 191 4.25 -10.41 7.61
CA ARG A 191 5.64 -10.61 8.10
C ARG A 191 5.76 -10.48 9.61
N LEU A 192 4.77 -9.86 10.24
CA LEU A 192 4.69 -9.67 11.68
C LEU A 192 3.70 -10.65 12.33
N GLY A 193 3.19 -11.63 11.58
CA GLY A 193 2.17 -12.57 12.07
C GLY A 193 0.80 -11.93 12.30
N LEU A 194 0.54 -10.75 11.73
CA LEU A 194 -0.71 -10.01 11.91
C LEU A 194 -1.68 -10.26 10.74
N PRO A 195 -3.00 -10.20 10.98
CA PRO A 195 -4.00 -10.44 9.95
C PRO A 195 -3.91 -9.42 8.81
N SER A 196 -3.76 -9.90 7.57
CA SER A 196 -3.84 -9.09 6.36
C SER A 196 -5.15 -9.36 5.63
N VAL A 197 -5.72 -8.33 5.01
CA VAL A 197 -6.92 -8.50 4.18
C VAL A 197 -6.72 -9.53 3.07
N TYR A 198 -5.51 -9.62 2.53
CA TYR A 198 -5.18 -10.56 1.45
C TYR A 198 -5.17 -12.03 1.89
N ASP A 199 -5.09 -12.31 3.19
CA ASP A 199 -5.23 -13.67 3.74
C ASP A 199 -6.69 -14.12 3.76
N LEU A 200 -7.63 -13.18 3.85
CA LEU A 200 -9.06 -13.43 4.01
C LEU A 200 -9.85 -13.28 2.70
N VAL A 201 -9.22 -12.75 1.66
CA VAL A 201 -9.87 -12.58 0.36
C VAL A 201 -10.16 -13.94 -0.26
N THR A 202 -11.42 -14.15 -0.63
CA THR A 202 -11.91 -15.31 -1.38
C THR A 202 -12.60 -14.85 -2.68
N GLY A 203 -12.72 -15.72 -3.68
CA GLY A 203 -13.52 -15.43 -4.87
C GLY A 203 -15.00 -15.72 -4.61
N ALA A 204 -15.91 -15.04 -5.32
CA ALA A 204 -17.30 -15.44 -5.38
C ALA A 204 -17.41 -16.88 -5.90
N ARG A 205 -18.00 -17.77 -5.11
CA ARG A 205 -18.54 -19.04 -5.59
C ARG A 205 -19.81 -18.78 -6.39
#